data_AF-A0A7Y3L5F5-F1
#
_entry.id   AF-A0A7Y3L5F5-F1
#
_cell.length_a   1.000
_cell.length_b   1.000
_cell.length_c   1.000
_cell.angle_alpha   90.00
_cell.angle_beta   90.00
_cell.angle_gamma   90.00
#
_symmetry.space_group_name_H-M   'P 1'
#
loop_
_entity.id
_entity.type
_entity.pdbx_description
1 polymer ?
#
loop_
_entity_poly.entity_id
_entity_poly.type
_entity_poly.pdbx_seq_one_letter_code
_entity_poly.pdbx_strand_id
1 'polypeptide(L)'
;MRRACALLFLLARPAFSALPSVTVDVPLTPIVSAPSAAVAVGAALETPALRAVPAAALSAAPAVAAAPAAMAAEPTAAAGPASAVAPSRDTGPTAVPAAPENEAFALSLTFDGAAAPHAATTPLLERLLARVTLDDGGRPAHRAELHRAFERMLESPSMRALAERYAVDGAPATVRFEPLTDTRRDDLDGRPFFQGTRALTDWTGDSVRVRLNAAYLESHEHYREQSLPSILAHELLGHGLWYARAARENILQAFHHHELNEANARLVGWLADFELDRRFEETGAWNYLRDPQDYLDGLKLRLPFYALTFSQDELGRPVEALEARLAAARATRARLETERANQRTWMAVADHFESQHLTPAENFRALRAQFEQSDAAYTAEIAAIDDLSAQVSAVLGRFQAEQDKTSERYLRGAAEHPLFADLQREADANLQELLAHVRAAGARPEDESPEAARLRAEYWRGQIDFPELQRMYEEDRAAHPGHWR
;
A
#
# COMPACT_ATOMS: atom_id res chain seq x y z
N MET A 1 -4.27 64.93 41.44
CA MET A 1 -3.41 64.96 40.23
C MET A 1 -3.36 63.55 39.64
N ARG A 2 -3.81 63.41 38.37
CA ARG A 2 -3.62 62.29 37.39
C ARG A 2 -4.24 60.92 37.76
N ARG A 3 -5.48 60.59 37.31
CA ARG A 3 -5.89 59.95 36.01
C ARG A 3 -5.23 58.57 35.80
N ALA A 4 -5.94 57.45 35.98
CA ALA A 4 -6.90 56.81 35.06
C ALA A 4 -6.24 56.25 33.78
N CYS A 5 -6.03 54.92 33.73
CA CYS A 5 -5.91 54.12 32.51
C CYS A 5 -6.25 52.65 32.84
N ALA A 6 -7.51 52.29 32.58
CA ALA A 6 -7.99 50.93 32.36
C ALA A 6 -8.56 50.88 30.93
N LEU A 7 -8.71 49.67 30.38
CA LEU A 7 -9.26 49.28 29.06
C LEU A 7 -8.28 49.30 27.87
N LEU A 8 -7.95 48.10 27.37
CA LEU A 8 -8.28 47.58 26.02
C LEU A 8 -7.41 46.34 25.70
N PHE A 9 -7.88 45.15 26.09
CA PHE A 9 -7.44 43.88 25.51
C PHE A 9 -8.65 42.93 25.47
N LEU A 10 -9.54 43.21 24.53
CA LEU A 10 -10.65 42.35 24.15
C LEU A 10 -10.92 42.61 22.67
N LEU A 11 -10.96 41.52 21.89
CA LEU A 11 -11.43 41.40 20.50
C LEU A 11 -10.43 41.80 19.39
N ALA A 12 -9.53 40.88 19.08
CA ALA A 12 -9.05 40.66 17.72
C ALA A 12 -8.93 39.15 17.48
N ARG A 13 -10.07 38.47 17.29
CA ARG A 13 -10.06 37.22 16.52
C ARG A 13 -9.81 37.63 15.06
N PRO A 14 -8.84 37.04 14.34
CA PRO A 14 -8.80 37.21 12.90
C PRO A 14 -10.13 36.66 12.37
N ALA A 15 -10.89 37.52 11.70
CA ALA A 15 -12.00 37.10 10.87
C ALA A 15 -11.38 36.35 9.69
N PHE A 16 -11.13 35.05 9.87
CA PHE A 16 -11.06 34.15 8.74
C PHE A 16 -12.44 34.19 8.11
N SER A 17 -12.52 34.86 6.97
CA SER A 17 -13.66 34.80 6.07
C SER A 17 -14.02 33.33 5.93
N ALA A 18 -15.22 32.98 6.40
CA ALA A 18 -15.82 31.68 6.12
C ALA A 18 -15.62 31.41 4.64
N LEU A 19 -14.85 30.36 4.32
CA LEU A 19 -14.81 29.84 2.95
C LEU A 19 -16.28 29.70 2.53
N PRO A 20 -16.65 30.14 1.31
CA PRO A 20 -18.00 29.92 0.84
C PRO A 20 -18.32 28.44 1.07
N SER A 21 -19.46 28.18 1.72
CA SER A 21 -20.04 26.85 1.80
C SER A 21 -20.36 26.43 0.35
N VAL A 22 -19.35 25.93 -0.34
CA VAL A 22 -19.50 25.27 -1.62
C VAL A 22 -19.92 23.86 -1.27
N THR A 23 -21.22 23.62 -1.31
CA THR A 23 -21.73 22.25 -1.45
C THR A 23 -21.27 21.80 -2.83
N VAL A 24 -20.13 21.12 -2.90
CA VAL A 24 -19.70 20.47 -4.13
C VAL A 24 -20.60 19.24 -4.29
N ASP A 25 -21.76 19.41 -4.91
CA ASP A 25 -22.69 18.32 -5.27
C ASP A 25 -22.15 17.40 -6.37
N VAL A 26 -20.95 17.70 -6.87
CA VAL A 26 -20.13 16.75 -7.62
C VAL A 26 -19.12 16.20 -6.63
N PRO A 27 -19.38 15.09 -5.92
CA PRO A 27 -18.29 14.43 -5.25
C PRO A 27 -17.19 14.26 -6.31
N LEU A 28 -15.92 14.53 -5.98
CA LEU A 28 -14.92 13.61 -6.52
C LEU A 28 -15.41 12.29 -5.95
N THR A 29 -16.25 11.59 -6.71
CA THR A 29 -16.76 10.29 -6.33
C THR A 29 -15.51 9.59 -5.85
N PRO A 30 -15.48 9.03 -4.63
CA PRO A 30 -14.36 8.18 -4.25
C PRO A 30 -14.15 7.31 -5.48
N ILE A 31 -12.98 7.44 -6.10
CA ILE A 31 -12.63 6.53 -7.17
C ILE A 31 -12.71 5.23 -6.41
N VAL A 32 -13.78 4.48 -6.62
CA VAL A 32 -13.83 3.10 -6.21
C VAL A 32 -12.61 2.58 -6.94
N SER A 33 -11.51 2.43 -6.21
CA SER A 33 -10.35 1.74 -6.71
C SER A 33 -10.97 0.47 -7.27
N ALA A 34 -10.99 0.35 -8.60
CA ALA A 34 -11.29 -0.93 -9.19
C ALA A 34 -10.36 -1.88 -8.44
N PRO A 35 -10.85 -3.01 -7.90
CA PRO A 35 -9.97 -3.96 -7.23
C PRO A 35 -8.77 -4.12 -8.14
N SER A 36 -7.55 -3.87 -7.62
CA SER A 36 -6.32 -4.05 -8.38
C SER A 36 -6.49 -5.34 -9.13
N ALA A 37 -6.49 -5.25 -10.47
CA ALA A 37 -6.89 -6.37 -11.30
C ALA A 37 -5.88 -7.50 -11.05
N ALA A 38 -6.21 -8.41 -10.14
CA ALA A 38 -5.70 -9.75 -10.21
C ALA A 38 -6.11 -10.23 -11.59
N VAL A 39 -5.13 -10.43 -12.46
CA VAL A 39 -5.31 -11.04 -13.77
C VAL A 39 -5.92 -12.41 -13.51
N ALA A 40 -7.24 -12.47 -13.56
CA ALA A 40 -8.00 -13.71 -13.47
C ALA A 40 -7.80 -14.44 -14.80
N VAL A 41 -6.87 -15.39 -14.81
CA VAL A 41 -6.73 -16.33 -15.91
C VAL A 41 -7.86 -17.35 -15.81
N GLY A 42 -8.84 -17.20 -16.70
CA GLY A 42 -9.69 -18.30 -17.17
C GLY A 42 -11.03 -18.49 -16.45
N ALA A 43 -12.07 -17.84 -16.97
CA ALA A 43 -13.42 -18.41 -16.99
C ALA A 43 -14.17 -17.93 -18.24
N ALA A 44 -14.41 -18.85 -19.17
CA ALA A 44 -15.26 -18.63 -20.32
C ALA A 44 -16.71 -18.38 -19.86
N LEU A 45 -17.30 -17.27 -20.30
CA LEU A 45 -18.74 -17.05 -20.19
C LEU A 45 -19.29 -16.65 -21.55
N GLU A 46 -20.24 -17.46 -21.99
CA GLU A 46 -21.00 -17.36 -23.23
C GLU A 46 -21.85 -16.08 -23.26
N THR A 47 -21.72 -15.30 -24.32
CA THR A 47 -22.60 -14.16 -24.63
C THR A 47 -23.89 -14.62 -25.31
N PRO A 48 -25.09 -14.21 -24.86
CA PRO A 48 -26.29 -14.31 -25.67
C PRO A 48 -26.44 -13.10 -26.60
N ALA A 49 -26.88 -13.40 -27.82
CA ALA A 49 -27.11 -12.48 -28.92
C ALA A 49 -28.18 -11.42 -28.62
N LEU A 50 -27.95 -10.19 -29.07
CA LEU A 50 -28.99 -9.18 -29.26
C LEU A 50 -29.03 -8.69 -30.71
N ARG A 51 -30.27 -8.61 -31.18
CA ARG A 51 -30.75 -8.43 -32.56
C ARG A 51 -30.39 -7.08 -33.17
N ALA A 52 -30.22 -7.12 -34.49
CA ALA A 52 -30.11 -5.99 -35.41
C ALA A 52 -31.43 -5.21 -35.60
N VAL A 53 -31.30 -4.04 -36.27
CA VAL A 53 -32.15 -3.43 -37.35
C VAL A 53 -32.22 -1.88 -37.19
N PRO A 54 -32.23 -1.04 -38.26
CA PRO A 54 -31.31 -0.92 -39.40
C PRO A 54 -30.87 0.56 -39.66
N ALA A 55 -30.11 0.78 -40.73
CA ALA A 55 -29.58 2.05 -41.19
C ALA A 55 -30.56 2.95 -41.97
N ALA A 56 -30.30 4.26 -41.99
CA ALA A 56 -30.72 5.17 -43.07
C ALA A 56 -29.62 6.22 -43.34
N ALA A 57 -29.40 6.46 -44.63
CA ALA A 57 -28.27 7.13 -45.26
C ALA A 57 -28.48 8.64 -45.52
N LEU A 58 -27.40 9.36 -45.85
CA LEU A 58 -27.23 10.41 -46.90
C LEU A 58 -25.86 11.10 -46.66
N SER A 59 -24.81 10.83 -47.45
CA SER A 59 -24.44 11.39 -48.77
C SER A 59 -23.88 12.83 -48.74
N ALA A 60 -22.57 12.98 -49.01
CA ALA A 60 -21.98 13.72 -50.15
C ALA A 60 -20.60 14.33 -49.82
N ALA A 61 -19.57 13.91 -50.56
CA ALA A 61 -18.30 14.61 -50.74
C ALA A 61 -18.40 15.62 -51.92
N PRO A 62 -17.38 16.45 -52.22
CA PRO A 62 -16.29 15.96 -53.07
C PRO A 62 -14.87 16.48 -52.76
N ALA A 63 -13.93 15.82 -53.43
CA ALA A 63 -12.47 15.86 -53.36
C ALA A 63 -11.79 17.03 -54.09
N VAL A 64 -10.51 17.29 -53.75
CA VAL A 64 -9.45 17.77 -54.68
C VAL A 64 -8.10 17.13 -54.30
N ALA A 65 -7.32 16.77 -55.32
CA ALA A 65 -6.12 15.93 -55.32
C ALA A 65 -4.78 16.69 -55.24
N ALA A 66 -3.69 15.98 -54.90
CA ALA A 66 -2.50 15.72 -55.76
C ALA A 66 -1.21 15.41 -54.96
N ALA A 67 -0.58 14.26 -55.27
CA ALA A 67 0.81 13.87 -54.92
C ALA A 67 1.80 14.36 -56.02
N PRO A 68 3.15 14.17 -55.94
CA PRO A 68 3.85 12.87 -56.06
C PRO A 68 5.17 12.73 -55.23
N ALA A 69 5.58 11.56 -54.71
CA ALA A 69 6.33 10.40 -55.27
C ALA A 69 7.87 10.38 -55.03
N ALA A 70 8.38 9.25 -54.49
CA ALA A 70 9.62 8.50 -54.86
C ALA A 70 9.97 7.51 -53.72
N MET A 71 9.84 6.18 -53.90
CA MET A 71 10.89 5.18 -54.27
C MET A 71 12.02 4.98 -53.24
N ALA A 72 12.55 3.80 -52.91
CA ALA A 72 12.29 2.38 -53.14
C ALA A 72 13.32 1.57 -52.30
N ALA A 73 13.02 0.30 -51.96
CA ALA A 73 13.91 -0.88 -51.99
C ALA A 73 13.72 -1.86 -50.81
N GLU A 74 13.15 -3.03 -51.14
CA GLU A 74 13.36 -4.31 -50.43
C GLU A 74 14.70 -4.94 -50.87
N PRO A 75 15.16 -5.99 -50.17
CA PRO A 75 15.09 -7.31 -50.81
C PRO A 75 14.60 -8.47 -49.92
N THR A 76 13.86 -9.35 -50.59
CA THR A 76 13.61 -10.79 -50.35
C THR A 76 14.91 -11.61 -50.31
N ALA A 77 15.05 -12.86 -49.85
CA ALA A 77 14.23 -13.90 -49.21
C ALA A 77 15.21 -15.03 -48.79
N ALA A 78 14.82 -15.91 -47.85
CA ALA A 78 15.15 -17.34 -47.93
C ALA A 78 14.35 -18.16 -46.89
N ALA A 79 13.52 -19.08 -47.39
CA ALA A 79 12.87 -20.13 -46.63
C ALA A 79 13.65 -21.45 -46.81
N GLY A 80 13.65 -22.30 -45.77
CA GLY A 80 14.13 -23.68 -45.81
C GLY A 80 13.89 -24.40 -44.46
N PRO A 81 13.67 -25.73 -44.42
CA PRO A 81 12.49 -26.27 -43.76
C PRO A 81 12.73 -27.14 -42.49
N ALA A 82 11.65 -27.22 -41.70
CA ALA A 82 11.12 -28.27 -40.82
C ALA A 82 12.02 -29.38 -40.21
N SER A 83 11.85 -29.54 -38.88
CA SER A 83 11.35 -30.76 -38.20
C SER A 83 12.26 -31.33 -37.11
N ALA A 84 11.81 -31.27 -35.85
CA ALA A 84 11.83 -32.40 -34.92
C ALA A 84 10.96 -32.08 -33.70
N VAL A 85 9.91 -32.90 -33.55
CA VAL A 85 9.01 -32.99 -32.41
C VAL A 85 9.75 -33.61 -31.22
N ALA A 86 9.63 -33.01 -30.04
CA ALA A 86 9.96 -33.64 -28.75
C ALA A 86 8.76 -33.50 -27.79
N PRO A 87 8.51 -34.49 -26.92
CA PRO A 87 7.21 -34.66 -26.28
C PRO A 87 7.00 -33.76 -25.07
N SER A 88 5.74 -33.34 -24.97
CA SER A 88 5.09 -32.69 -23.84
C SER A 88 5.44 -33.35 -22.50
N ARG A 89 6.03 -32.57 -21.59
CA ARG A 89 5.96 -32.85 -20.15
C ARG A 89 4.85 -31.98 -19.58
N ASP A 90 3.83 -32.68 -19.13
CA ASP A 90 2.73 -32.20 -18.32
C ASP A 90 3.28 -31.69 -16.98
N THR A 91 3.41 -30.37 -16.84
CA THR A 91 3.57 -29.70 -15.55
C THR A 91 2.34 -28.85 -15.36
N GLY A 92 1.44 -29.29 -14.48
CA GLY A 92 0.26 -28.54 -14.08
C GLY A 92 0.63 -27.12 -13.59
N PRO A 93 -0.32 -26.17 -13.64
CA PRO A 93 -0.05 -24.79 -13.30
C PRO A 93 0.30 -24.67 -11.81
N THR A 94 1.57 -24.39 -11.54
CA THR A 94 2.05 -23.86 -10.26
C THR A 94 1.50 -22.44 -10.11
N ALA A 95 0.85 -22.16 -8.98
CA ALA A 95 0.32 -20.85 -8.65
C ALA A 95 1.44 -19.80 -8.68
N VAL A 96 1.18 -18.71 -9.41
CA VAL A 96 2.04 -17.53 -9.47
C VAL A 96 1.92 -16.78 -8.13
N PRO A 97 3.01 -16.57 -7.36
CA PRO A 97 2.96 -15.71 -6.18
C PRO A 97 2.82 -14.24 -6.59
N ALA A 98 2.08 -13.50 -5.79
CA ALA A 98 1.82 -12.07 -5.95
C ALA A 98 3.10 -11.21 -5.84
N ALA A 99 3.07 -10.05 -6.49
CA ALA A 99 4.03 -8.96 -6.50
C ALA A 99 4.56 -8.55 -5.09
N PRO A 100 5.72 -7.88 -5.01
CA PRO A 100 6.49 -7.72 -3.79
C PRO A 100 5.98 -6.53 -2.94
N GLU A 101 4.89 -6.76 -2.20
CA GLU A 101 4.89 -6.40 -0.76
C GLU A 101 4.83 -7.65 0.12
N ASN A 102 4.89 -8.84 -0.49
CA ASN A 102 5.33 -10.07 0.17
C ASN A 102 6.87 -10.15 0.14
N GLU A 103 7.57 -9.15 0.67
CA GLU A 103 8.86 -9.46 1.28
C GLU A 103 8.56 -10.50 2.35
N ALA A 104 9.26 -11.64 2.30
CA ALA A 104 8.99 -12.80 3.13
C ALA A 104 8.59 -12.37 4.55
N PHE A 105 7.31 -12.59 4.90
CA PHE A 105 6.84 -12.58 6.28
C PHE A 105 7.64 -13.64 7.02
N ALA A 106 8.80 -13.26 7.54
CA ALA A 106 9.39 -13.98 8.64
C ALA A 106 8.53 -13.60 9.86
N LEU A 107 7.35 -14.20 9.95
CA LEU A 107 6.63 -14.31 11.21
C LEU A 107 7.54 -15.14 12.13
N SER A 108 8.52 -14.49 12.75
CA SER A 108 9.19 -15.06 13.89
C SER A 108 8.17 -15.05 15.04
N LEU A 109 7.42 -16.13 15.12
CA LEU A 109 6.62 -16.47 16.28
C LEU A 109 7.57 -16.97 17.38
N THR A 110 8.40 -16.06 17.92
CA THR A 110 9.14 -16.33 19.16
C THR A 110 8.35 -15.74 20.32
N PHE A 111 8.10 -16.60 21.32
CA PHE A 111 7.16 -16.36 22.40
C PHE A 111 7.94 -16.25 23.71
N ASP A 112 7.84 -15.11 24.39
CA ASP A 112 8.02 -15.00 25.85
C ASP A 112 7.55 -13.62 26.31
N GLY A 113 6.26 -13.50 26.66
CA GLY A 113 5.67 -12.27 27.19
C GLY A 113 4.73 -12.57 28.36
N ALA A 114 5.10 -12.13 29.56
CA ALA A 114 4.27 -12.23 30.75
C ALA A 114 3.12 -11.19 30.69
N ALA A 115 1.87 -11.64 30.81
CA ALA A 115 0.69 -10.78 30.80
C ALA A 115 0.64 -9.84 32.02
N ALA A 116 0.38 -8.55 31.77
CA ALA A 116 0.14 -7.54 32.81
C ALA A 116 -1.33 -7.56 33.29
N PRO A 117 -1.64 -7.11 34.52
CA PRO A 117 -2.98 -7.25 35.11
C PRO A 117 -4.06 -6.31 34.52
N HIS A 118 -5.23 -6.88 34.21
CA HIS A 118 -6.39 -6.33 33.46
C HIS A 118 -7.32 -5.29 34.14
N ALA A 119 -7.09 -4.84 35.39
CA ALA A 119 -8.20 -4.28 36.18
C ALA A 119 -8.60 -2.80 35.93
N ALA A 120 -7.86 -2.02 35.11
CA ALA A 120 -8.09 -0.56 34.98
C ALA A 120 -8.83 -0.12 33.68
N THR A 121 -9.21 -1.04 32.80
CA THR A 121 -9.68 -0.72 31.43
C THR A 121 -11.20 -0.62 31.28
N THR A 122 -11.99 -1.19 32.20
CA THR A 122 -13.46 -1.36 32.03
C THR A 122 -14.23 -0.04 31.86
N PRO A 123 -14.01 1.03 32.67
CA PRO A 123 -14.78 2.27 32.52
C PRO A 123 -14.46 3.03 31.23
N LEU A 124 -13.23 2.89 30.70
CA LEU A 124 -12.85 3.50 29.43
C LEU A 124 -13.46 2.74 28.26
N LEU A 125 -13.41 1.40 28.30
CA LEU A 125 -14.04 0.55 27.30
C LEU A 125 -15.53 0.84 27.17
N GLU A 126 -16.26 0.94 28.28
CA GLU A 126 -17.69 1.27 28.27
C GLU A 126 -17.97 2.65 27.62
N ARG A 127 -17.17 3.67 27.94
CA ARG A 127 -17.31 5.00 27.32
C ARG A 127 -17.00 4.99 25.83
N LEU A 128 -16.00 4.22 25.42
CA LEU A 128 -15.65 4.07 24.01
C LEU A 128 -16.76 3.34 23.25
N LEU A 129 -17.23 2.20 23.78
CA LEU A 129 -18.32 1.42 23.19
C LEU A 129 -19.67 2.14 23.24
N ALA A 130 -19.86 3.16 24.08
CA ALA A 130 -21.02 4.05 23.99
C ALA A 130 -21.05 4.88 22.70
N ARG A 131 -19.89 5.06 22.02
CA ARG A 131 -19.79 5.71 20.70
C ARG A 131 -19.60 4.72 19.55
N VAL A 132 -19.24 3.48 19.86
CA VAL A 132 -18.90 2.46 18.86
C VAL A 132 -19.92 1.33 18.89
N THR A 133 -20.64 1.18 17.78
CA THR A 133 -21.51 0.02 17.55
C THR A 133 -20.66 -1.15 17.05
N LEU A 134 -20.59 -2.21 17.84
CA LEU A 134 -20.07 -3.50 17.38
C LEU A 134 -21.18 -4.23 16.61
N ASP A 135 -21.12 -4.15 15.28
CA ASP A 135 -22.03 -4.87 14.40
C ASP A 135 -21.52 -6.29 14.18
N ASP A 136 -22.21 -7.24 14.79
CA ASP A 136 -21.88 -8.65 14.78
C ASP A 136 -22.63 -9.43 13.69
N GLY A 137 -23.49 -8.76 12.90
CA GLY A 137 -24.36 -9.39 11.91
C GLY A 137 -25.25 -10.49 12.50
N GLY A 138 -25.60 -10.41 13.80
CA GLY A 138 -26.37 -11.43 14.51
C GLY A 138 -25.56 -12.63 15.00
N ARG A 139 -24.23 -12.56 15.00
CA ARG A 139 -23.33 -13.65 15.42
C ARG A 139 -22.59 -13.31 16.71
N PRO A 140 -22.99 -13.83 17.89
CA PRO A 140 -22.38 -13.48 19.18
C PRO A 140 -20.86 -13.69 19.25
N ALA A 141 -20.32 -14.69 18.54
CA ALA A 141 -18.88 -14.93 18.47
C ALA A 141 -18.12 -13.75 17.82
N HIS A 142 -18.71 -13.08 16.83
CA HIS A 142 -18.10 -11.91 16.19
C HIS A 142 -18.03 -10.74 17.16
N ARG A 143 -19.11 -10.51 17.94
CA ARG A 143 -19.14 -9.49 19.00
C ARG A 143 -18.06 -9.76 20.04
N ALA A 144 -17.94 -11.01 20.48
CA ALA A 144 -16.96 -11.41 21.48
C ALA A 144 -15.52 -11.16 20.99
N GLU A 145 -15.22 -11.47 19.74
CA GLU A 145 -13.90 -11.21 19.15
C GLU A 145 -13.61 -9.71 19.03
N LEU A 146 -14.56 -8.91 18.54
CA LEU A 146 -14.41 -7.45 18.51
C LEU A 146 -14.17 -6.89 19.91
N HIS A 147 -14.95 -7.35 20.90
CA HIS A 147 -14.79 -6.91 22.28
C HIS A 147 -13.40 -7.24 22.83
N ARG A 148 -12.90 -8.47 22.59
CA ARG A 148 -11.54 -8.88 22.97
C ARG A 148 -10.48 -8.00 22.32
N ALA A 149 -10.63 -7.68 21.02
CA ALA A 149 -9.71 -6.79 20.32
C ALA A 149 -9.69 -5.38 20.94
N PHE A 150 -10.84 -4.82 21.31
CA PHE A 150 -10.91 -3.55 22.04
C PHE A 150 -10.25 -3.62 23.42
N GLU A 151 -10.49 -4.68 24.18
CA GLU A 151 -9.87 -4.87 25.50
C GLU A 151 -8.34 -4.92 25.39
N ARG A 152 -7.82 -5.73 24.46
CA ARG A 152 -6.39 -5.87 24.22
C ARG A 152 -5.78 -4.57 23.69
N MET A 153 -6.45 -3.86 22.79
CA MET A 153 -6.01 -2.54 22.31
C MET A 153 -5.85 -1.57 23.49
N LEU A 154 -6.76 -1.57 24.47
CA LEU A 154 -6.69 -0.70 25.65
C LEU A 154 -5.66 -1.12 26.70
N GLU A 155 -4.93 -2.21 26.51
CA GLU A 155 -3.75 -2.54 27.33
C GLU A 155 -2.56 -1.62 26.99
N SER A 156 -2.51 -1.11 25.74
CA SER A 156 -1.55 -0.09 25.31
C SER A 156 -1.82 1.26 26.01
N PRO A 157 -0.82 1.85 26.72
CA PRO A 157 -0.92 3.20 27.27
C PRO A 157 -1.31 4.26 26.23
N SER A 158 -0.68 4.23 25.05
CA SER A 158 -0.96 5.19 23.98
C SER A 158 -2.40 5.07 23.48
N MET A 159 -2.90 3.85 23.30
CA MET A 159 -4.28 3.62 22.85
C MET A 159 -5.31 4.01 23.89
N ARG A 160 -5.01 3.91 25.19
CA ARG A 160 -5.90 4.47 26.22
C ARG A 160 -6.06 5.98 26.09
N ALA A 161 -4.96 6.71 25.91
CA ALA A 161 -5.00 8.16 25.75
C ALA A 161 -5.77 8.59 24.48
N LEU A 162 -5.56 7.89 23.37
CA LEU A 162 -6.29 8.13 22.12
C LEU A 162 -7.77 7.73 22.22
N ALA A 163 -8.10 6.63 22.90
CA ALA A 163 -9.48 6.22 23.16
C ALA A 163 -10.23 7.22 24.03
N GLU A 164 -9.58 7.82 25.03
CA GLU A 164 -10.16 8.91 25.82
C GLU A 164 -10.51 10.12 24.96
N ARG A 165 -9.61 10.50 24.05
CA ARG A 165 -9.87 11.57 23.07
C ARG A 165 -11.00 11.20 22.12
N TYR A 166 -11.02 9.97 21.62
CA TYR A 166 -12.09 9.49 20.74
C TYR A 166 -13.46 9.52 21.42
N ALA A 167 -13.54 9.13 22.70
CA ALA A 167 -14.78 9.16 23.47
C ALA A 167 -15.36 10.58 23.63
N VAL A 168 -14.54 11.63 23.48
CA VAL A 168 -14.97 13.03 23.54
C VAL A 168 -15.18 13.61 22.14
N ASP A 169 -14.16 13.50 21.29
CA ASP A 169 -14.06 14.21 20.02
C ASP A 169 -14.48 13.39 18.79
N GLY A 170 -14.48 12.06 18.90
CA GLY A 170 -14.69 11.13 17.80
C GLY A 170 -16.14 11.11 17.30
N ALA A 171 -16.33 10.73 16.04
CA ALA A 171 -17.66 10.48 15.50
C ALA A 171 -18.24 9.16 16.04
N PRO A 172 -19.57 8.97 16.00
CA PRO A 172 -20.14 7.64 16.11
C PRO A 172 -19.48 6.69 15.11
N ALA A 173 -19.20 5.46 15.52
CA ALA A 173 -18.60 4.47 14.63
C ALA A 173 -19.35 3.15 14.63
N THR A 174 -19.26 2.44 13.52
CA THR A 174 -19.65 1.02 13.42
C THR A 174 -18.42 0.20 13.04
N VAL A 175 -18.12 -0.83 13.83
CA VAL A 175 -17.03 -1.77 13.58
C VAL A 175 -17.63 -3.14 13.32
N ARG A 176 -17.23 -3.80 12.22
CA ARG A 176 -17.72 -5.14 11.87
C ARG A 176 -16.70 -5.95 11.09
N PHE A 177 -16.90 -7.27 11.10
CA PHE A 177 -16.20 -8.18 10.19
C PHE A 177 -16.97 -8.34 8.87
N GLU A 178 -16.28 -8.21 7.74
CA GLU A 178 -16.85 -8.41 6.40
C GLU A 178 -15.84 -9.01 5.41
N PRO A 179 -16.29 -9.73 4.36
CA PRO A 179 -15.40 -10.20 3.31
C PRO A 179 -14.82 -9.05 2.50
N LEU A 180 -13.50 -9.06 2.28
CA LEU A 180 -12.79 -8.09 1.42
C LEU A 180 -12.23 -8.78 0.16
N THR A 181 -12.18 -8.05 -0.97
CA THR A 181 -12.12 -8.59 -2.34
C THR A 181 -10.77 -9.17 -2.78
N ASP A 182 -9.72 -9.03 -1.97
CA ASP A 182 -8.33 -9.45 -2.24
C ASP A 182 -7.80 -10.46 -1.21
N THR A 183 -8.71 -11.04 -0.41
CA THR A 183 -8.35 -11.99 0.64
C THR A 183 -7.86 -13.31 0.06
N ARG A 184 -6.59 -13.65 0.32
CA ARG A 184 -6.03 -15.00 0.09
C ARG A 184 -5.79 -15.69 1.41
N ARG A 185 -6.28 -16.92 1.55
CA ARG A 185 -6.03 -17.76 2.73
C ARG A 185 -4.79 -18.58 2.50
N ASP A 186 -3.91 -18.58 3.48
CA ASP A 186 -2.65 -19.31 3.46
C ASP A 186 -2.48 -20.09 4.78
N ASP A 187 -1.49 -20.97 4.80
CA ASP A 187 -1.14 -21.79 5.96
C ASP A 187 0.36 -21.63 6.25
N LEU A 188 0.69 -21.33 7.49
CA LEU A 188 2.06 -21.25 7.98
C LEU A 188 2.25 -22.31 9.06
N ASP A 189 2.95 -23.40 8.73
CA ASP A 189 3.21 -24.53 9.62
C ASP A 189 1.95 -25.15 10.26
N GLY A 190 0.89 -25.34 9.45
CA GLY A 190 -0.40 -25.87 9.89
C GLY A 190 -1.28 -24.85 10.61
N ARG A 191 -0.90 -23.57 10.60
CA ARG A 191 -1.66 -22.48 11.22
C ARG A 191 -2.27 -21.59 10.13
N PRO A 192 -3.61 -21.49 10.06
CA PRO A 192 -4.25 -20.67 9.05
C PRO A 192 -3.99 -19.18 9.30
N PHE A 193 -3.67 -18.45 8.24
CA PHE A 193 -3.63 -16.99 8.21
C PHE A 193 -4.17 -16.48 6.87
N PHE A 194 -4.13 -15.17 6.64
CA PHE A 194 -4.52 -14.62 5.35
C PHE A 194 -3.62 -13.46 4.94
N GLN A 195 -3.57 -13.23 3.62
CA GLN A 195 -2.95 -12.08 2.97
C GLN A 195 -4.04 -11.26 2.26
N GLY A 196 -3.80 -9.96 2.10
CA GLY A 196 -4.72 -9.00 1.49
C GLY A 196 -5.11 -7.87 2.43
N THR A 197 -6.13 -7.09 2.05
CA THR A 197 -6.63 -5.96 2.84
C THR A 197 -7.08 -6.44 4.21
N ARG A 198 -6.54 -5.84 5.27
CA ARG A 198 -6.81 -6.23 6.66
C ARG A 198 -8.03 -5.52 7.23
N ALA A 199 -8.15 -4.24 6.91
CA ALA A 199 -9.32 -3.44 7.25
C ALA A 199 -9.44 -2.22 6.33
N LEU A 200 -10.58 -1.55 6.42
CA LEU A 200 -10.88 -0.30 5.72
C LEU A 200 -11.68 0.62 6.64
N THR A 201 -11.39 1.91 6.60
CA THR A 201 -12.20 2.95 7.24
C THR A 201 -12.86 3.85 6.20
N ASP A 202 -14.19 3.92 6.25
CA ASP A 202 -14.98 4.86 5.45
C ASP A 202 -15.65 5.91 6.34
N TRP A 203 -15.85 7.11 5.78
CA TRP A 203 -16.74 8.11 6.36
C TRP A 203 -18.12 8.06 5.70
N THR A 204 -19.18 7.90 6.50
CA THR A 204 -20.57 7.84 6.02
C THR A 204 -21.44 8.88 6.71
N GLY A 205 -21.59 10.04 6.08
CA GLY A 205 -22.42 11.14 6.56
C GLY A 205 -21.84 11.80 7.81
N ASP A 206 -22.21 11.29 8.97
CA ASP A 206 -21.80 11.75 10.30
C ASP A 206 -21.14 10.66 11.15
N SER A 207 -20.86 9.50 10.55
CA SER A 207 -20.31 8.33 11.24
C SER A 207 -19.12 7.72 10.50
N VAL A 208 -18.29 7.02 11.27
CA VAL A 208 -17.16 6.23 10.77
C VAL A 208 -17.61 4.77 10.61
N ARG A 209 -17.21 4.11 9.54
CA ARG A 209 -17.42 2.68 9.34
C ARG A 209 -16.07 1.99 9.21
N VAL A 210 -15.74 1.15 10.19
CA VAL A 210 -14.56 0.29 10.17
C VAL A 210 -14.97 -1.12 9.77
N ARG A 211 -14.33 -1.61 8.71
CA ARG A 211 -14.60 -2.90 8.08
C ARG A 211 -13.36 -3.77 8.24
N LEU A 212 -13.37 -4.65 9.23
CA LEU A 212 -12.28 -5.61 9.46
C LEU A 212 -12.49 -6.82 8.55
N ASN A 213 -11.41 -7.39 8.01
CA ASN A 213 -11.51 -8.57 7.15
C ASN A 213 -12.07 -9.77 7.91
N ALA A 214 -13.17 -10.35 7.43
CA ALA A 214 -13.79 -11.53 8.04
C ALA A 214 -12.85 -12.75 8.10
N ALA A 215 -11.80 -12.80 7.28
CA ALA A 215 -10.80 -13.87 7.32
C ALA A 215 -10.01 -13.94 8.64
N TYR A 216 -9.97 -12.86 9.44
CA TYR A 216 -9.44 -12.94 10.80
C TYR A 216 -10.11 -14.05 11.60
N LEU A 217 -11.44 -14.17 11.52
CA LEU A 217 -12.21 -15.17 12.28
C LEU A 217 -11.87 -16.62 11.93
N GLU A 218 -11.24 -16.83 10.77
CA GLU A 218 -10.82 -18.14 10.28
C GLU A 218 -9.30 -18.38 10.44
N SER A 219 -8.54 -17.34 10.76
CA SER A 219 -7.12 -17.45 11.07
C SER A 219 -6.88 -18.11 12.43
N HIS A 220 -5.64 -18.41 12.77
CA HIS A 220 -5.32 -18.96 14.08
C HIS A 220 -5.47 -17.89 15.18
N GLU A 221 -5.86 -18.31 16.39
CA GLU A 221 -6.16 -17.41 17.51
C GLU A 221 -5.03 -16.42 17.80
N HIS A 222 -3.79 -16.91 17.82
CA HIS A 222 -2.65 -16.04 18.08
C HIS A 222 -2.46 -14.90 17.06
N TYR A 223 -2.77 -15.11 15.77
CA TYR A 223 -2.64 -14.07 14.74
C TYR A 223 -3.72 -13.01 14.95
N ARG A 224 -4.94 -13.43 15.28
CA ARG A 224 -6.00 -12.49 15.67
C ARG A 224 -5.62 -11.66 16.89
N GLU A 225 -5.16 -12.31 17.95
CA GLU A 225 -4.85 -11.64 19.23
C GLU A 225 -3.73 -10.60 19.10
N GLN A 226 -2.82 -10.80 18.15
CA GLN A 226 -1.72 -9.89 17.88
C GLN A 226 -2.09 -8.77 16.91
N SER A 227 -2.67 -9.12 15.75
CA SER A 227 -2.88 -8.16 14.68
C SER A 227 -4.17 -7.33 14.84
N LEU A 228 -5.26 -7.91 15.37
CA LEU A 228 -6.53 -7.18 15.44
C LEU A 228 -6.48 -5.90 16.28
N PRO A 229 -5.83 -5.87 17.46
CA PRO A 229 -5.78 -4.66 18.28
C PRO A 229 -5.12 -3.47 17.58
N SER A 230 -4.01 -3.68 16.87
CA SER A 230 -3.29 -2.61 16.17
C SER A 230 -3.97 -2.17 14.90
N ILE A 231 -4.55 -3.11 14.14
CA ILE A 231 -5.38 -2.78 12.99
C ILE A 231 -6.61 -1.98 13.45
N LEU A 232 -7.26 -2.39 14.54
CA LEU A 232 -8.38 -1.63 15.10
C LEU A 232 -7.95 -0.22 15.55
N ALA A 233 -6.78 -0.08 16.17
CA ALA A 233 -6.23 1.21 16.55
C ALA A 233 -5.96 2.11 15.34
N HIS A 234 -5.32 1.57 14.30
CA HIS A 234 -5.06 2.25 13.03
C HIS A 234 -6.35 2.80 12.42
N GLU A 235 -7.36 1.95 12.28
CA GLU A 235 -8.63 2.30 11.63
C GLU A 235 -9.48 3.26 12.47
N LEU A 236 -9.69 2.96 13.75
CA LEU A 236 -10.61 3.73 14.59
C LEU A 236 -9.96 4.97 15.19
N LEU A 237 -8.80 4.80 15.83
CA LEU A 237 -8.13 5.87 16.58
C LEU A 237 -7.22 6.71 15.68
N GLY A 238 -6.67 6.11 14.63
CA GLY A 238 -5.95 6.79 13.55
C GLY A 238 -6.92 7.50 12.60
N HIS A 239 -7.61 6.78 11.73
CA HIS A 239 -8.50 7.42 10.74
C HIS A 239 -9.76 8.01 11.37
N GLY A 240 -10.50 7.23 12.16
CA GLY A 240 -11.83 7.63 12.65
C GLY A 240 -11.83 8.94 13.44
N LEU A 241 -10.83 9.16 14.31
CA LEU A 241 -10.67 10.39 15.07
C LEU A 241 -10.49 11.62 14.15
N TRP A 242 -9.64 11.49 13.14
CA TRP A 242 -9.29 12.60 12.26
C TRP A 242 -10.34 12.86 11.17
N TYR A 243 -11.01 11.82 10.67
CA TYR A 243 -12.19 12.00 9.82
C TYR A 243 -13.27 12.83 10.52
N ALA A 244 -13.54 12.56 11.80
CA ALA A 244 -14.50 13.35 12.58
C ALA A 244 -14.11 14.82 12.70
N ARG A 245 -12.82 15.12 12.88
CA ARG A 245 -12.31 16.49 12.92
C ARG A 245 -12.38 17.17 11.56
N ALA A 246 -11.94 16.50 10.50
CA ALA A 246 -11.97 17.03 9.14
C ALA A 246 -13.40 17.28 8.63
N ALA A 247 -14.36 16.42 9.01
CA ALA A 247 -15.77 16.62 8.69
C ALA A 247 -16.34 17.88 9.36
N ARG A 248 -16.03 18.13 10.64
CA ARG A 248 -16.48 19.35 11.34
C ARG A 248 -15.97 20.64 10.70
N GLU A 249 -14.77 20.58 10.14
CA GLU A 249 -14.12 21.72 9.48
C GLU A 249 -14.41 21.78 7.96
N ASN A 250 -15.26 20.90 7.44
CA ASN A 250 -15.62 20.81 6.01
C ASN A 250 -14.40 20.63 5.06
N ILE A 251 -13.37 19.93 5.53
CA ILE A 251 -12.15 19.62 4.75
C ILE A 251 -11.93 18.12 4.57
N LEU A 252 -12.99 17.32 4.74
CA LEU A 252 -12.94 15.86 4.70
C LEU A 252 -12.26 15.31 3.44
N GLN A 253 -12.56 15.91 2.28
CA GLN A 253 -12.02 15.47 1.00
C GLN A 253 -10.52 15.76 0.87
N ALA A 254 -10.08 16.95 1.30
CA ALA A 254 -8.65 17.27 1.34
C ALA A 254 -7.92 16.37 2.34
N PHE A 255 -8.53 16.09 3.49
CA PHE A 255 -7.99 15.16 4.49
C PHE A 255 -7.85 13.74 3.95
N HIS A 256 -8.86 13.22 3.24
CA HIS A 256 -8.81 11.89 2.64
C HIS A 256 -7.61 11.75 1.68
N HIS A 257 -7.27 12.82 0.95
CA HIS A 257 -6.14 12.87 0.04
C HIS A 257 -4.84 13.40 0.68
N HIS A 258 -4.78 13.63 1.99
CA HIS A 258 -3.56 14.07 2.65
C HIS A 258 -2.73 12.86 3.08
N GLU A 259 -1.44 12.82 2.77
CA GLU A 259 -0.56 11.65 3.05
C GLU A 259 -0.52 11.30 4.55
N LEU A 260 -0.51 12.30 5.42
CA LEU A 260 -0.54 12.11 6.87
C LEU A 260 -1.82 11.46 7.42
N ASN A 261 -2.93 11.39 6.67
CA ASN A 261 -4.09 10.61 7.10
C ASN A 261 -3.69 9.16 7.39
N GLU A 262 -3.01 8.55 6.42
CA GLU A 262 -2.52 7.18 6.50
C GLU A 262 -1.23 7.09 7.32
N ALA A 263 -0.28 8.02 7.17
CA ALA A 263 0.96 7.98 7.94
C ALA A 263 0.71 8.06 9.45
N ASN A 264 -0.20 8.95 9.89
CA ASN A 264 -0.58 9.03 11.30
C ASN A 264 -1.35 7.77 11.76
N ALA A 265 -2.26 7.24 10.95
CA ALA A 265 -2.96 6.00 11.28
C ALA A 265 -2.01 4.81 11.44
N ARG A 266 -1.00 4.69 10.56
CA ARG A 266 0.09 3.70 10.68
C ARG A 266 0.87 3.86 11.97
N LEU A 267 1.28 5.07 12.31
CA LEU A 267 1.98 5.34 13.57
C LEU A 267 1.16 4.91 14.80
N VAL A 268 -0.15 5.17 14.80
CA VAL A 268 -1.07 4.72 15.85
C VAL A 268 -1.14 3.19 15.93
N GLY A 269 -1.27 2.51 14.78
CA GLY A 269 -1.26 1.04 14.72
C GLY A 269 0.07 0.44 15.20
N TRP A 270 1.20 0.95 14.71
CA TRP A 270 2.54 0.50 15.08
C TRP A 270 2.88 0.78 16.55
N LEU A 271 2.38 1.87 17.12
CA LEU A 271 2.46 2.12 18.56
C LEU A 271 1.74 1.03 19.35
N ALA A 272 0.51 0.67 18.95
CA ALA A 272 -0.25 -0.39 19.58
C ALA A 272 0.50 -1.74 19.47
N ASP A 273 0.96 -2.12 18.28
CA ASP A 273 1.76 -3.34 18.06
C ASP A 273 2.96 -3.38 19.00
N PHE A 274 3.75 -2.31 19.00
CA PHE A 274 5.03 -2.29 19.71
C PHE A 274 4.85 -2.24 21.23
N GLU A 275 3.83 -1.54 21.74
CA GLU A 275 3.54 -1.51 23.18
C GLU A 275 3.00 -2.84 23.69
N LEU A 276 2.21 -3.56 22.88
CA LEU A 276 1.59 -4.83 23.25
C LEU A 276 2.56 -6.01 23.17
N ASP A 277 3.36 -6.06 22.09
CA ASP A 277 4.13 -7.26 21.73
C ASP A 277 5.63 -6.99 21.48
N ARG A 278 6.11 -5.74 21.64
CA ARG A 278 7.52 -5.34 21.46
C ARG A 278 8.10 -5.65 20.08
N ARG A 279 7.25 -5.68 19.07
CA ARG A 279 7.62 -5.94 17.67
C ARG A 279 6.67 -5.23 16.74
N PHE A 280 7.08 -5.06 15.49
CA PHE A 280 6.19 -4.66 14.41
C PHE A 280 5.71 -5.89 13.66
N GLU A 281 4.45 -5.89 13.27
CA GLU A 281 3.94 -6.89 12.34
C GLU A 281 4.44 -6.62 10.91
N GLU A 282 4.63 -5.36 10.55
CA GLU A 282 4.95 -4.91 9.20
C GLU A 282 6.38 -4.36 9.09
N THR A 283 7.14 -4.83 8.09
CA THR A 283 8.49 -4.29 7.78
C THR A 283 8.47 -2.81 7.41
N GLY A 284 7.32 -2.32 6.91
CA GLY A 284 7.10 -0.91 6.60
C GLY A 284 7.34 0.03 7.77
N ALA A 285 7.09 -0.41 9.02
CA ALA A 285 7.37 0.38 10.21
C ALA A 285 8.87 0.73 10.31
N TRP A 286 9.76 -0.23 10.09
CA TRP A 286 11.20 0.01 10.14
C TRP A 286 11.69 0.96 9.05
N ASN A 287 11.16 0.81 7.84
CA ASN A 287 11.48 1.72 6.73
C ASN A 287 11.03 3.16 7.05
N TYR A 288 9.83 3.33 7.60
CA TYR A 288 9.34 4.63 8.04
C TYR A 288 10.18 5.24 9.16
N LEU A 289 10.54 4.45 10.18
CA LEU A 289 11.38 4.94 11.29
C LEU A 289 12.78 5.37 10.85
N ARG A 290 13.31 4.78 9.77
CA ARG A 290 14.60 5.14 9.19
C ARG A 290 14.51 6.45 8.42
N ASP A 291 13.56 6.56 7.51
CA ASP A 291 13.33 7.75 6.70
C ASP A 291 11.83 7.85 6.34
N PRO A 292 11.06 8.67 7.08
CA PRO A 292 9.63 8.82 6.83
C PRO A 292 9.31 9.35 5.42
N GLN A 293 10.14 10.26 4.90
CA GLN A 293 9.87 10.91 3.63
C GLN A 293 10.13 9.95 2.47
N ASP A 294 11.27 9.25 2.49
CA ASP A 294 11.61 8.23 1.49
C ASP A 294 10.54 7.11 1.46
N TYR A 295 10.07 6.68 2.64
CA TYR A 295 8.98 5.72 2.73
C TYR A 295 7.70 6.21 2.05
N LEU A 296 7.25 7.43 2.37
CA LEU A 296 6.01 8.00 1.81
C LEU A 296 6.12 8.25 0.30
N ASP A 297 7.27 8.75 -0.17
CA ASP A 297 7.53 8.92 -1.60
C ASP A 297 7.57 7.57 -2.33
N GLY A 298 8.13 6.54 -1.69
CA GLY A 298 8.10 5.18 -2.18
C GLY A 298 6.68 4.62 -2.30
N LEU A 299 5.78 4.89 -1.34
CA LEU A 299 4.38 4.47 -1.42
C LEU A 299 3.64 5.17 -2.57
N LYS A 300 3.85 6.48 -2.75
CA LYS A 300 3.26 7.27 -3.85
C LYS A 300 3.62 6.77 -5.25
N LEU A 301 4.72 6.02 -5.39
CA LEU A 301 5.19 5.46 -6.66
C LEU A 301 4.83 3.99 -6.86
N ARG A 302 4.41 3.27 -5.80
CA ARG A 302 4.14 1.82 -5.86
C ARG A 302 2.67 1.48 -5.67
N LEU A 303 1.91 2.29 -4.93
CA LEU A 303 0.54 1.98 -4.55
C LEU A 303 -0.45 3.00 -5.14
N PRO A 304 -1.45 2.55 -5.93
CA PRO A 304 -2.37 3.48 -6.61
C PRO A 304 -3.14 4.43 -5.69
N PHE A 305 -3.54 3.98 -4.49
CA PHE A 305 -4.19 4.84 -3.51
C PHE A 305 -3.29 6.03 -3.11
N TYR A 306 -2.03 5.76 -2.77
CA TYR A 306 -1.08 6.77 -2.33
C TYR A 306 -0.65 7.70 -3.46
N ALA A 307 -0.67 7.23 -4.70
CA ALA A 307 -0.36 8.07 -5.86
C ALA A 307 -1.27 9.31 -5.99
N LEU A 308 -2.45 9.26 -5.38
CA LEU A 308 -3.43 10.35 -5.35
C LEU A 308 -3.47 11.08 -3.99
N THR A 309 -2.50 10.80 -3.12
CA THR A 309 -2.30 11.55 -1.88
C THR A 309 -1.30 12.69 -2.09
N PHE A 310 -1.39 13.70 -1.24
CA PHE A 310 -0.61 14.91 -1.30
C PHE A 310 0.03 15.17 0.07
N SER A 311 1.29 15.59 0.07
CA SER A 311 1.84 16.33 1.19
C SER A 311 1.17 17.69 1.34
N GLN A 312 1.41 18.38 2.45
CA GLN A 312 0.88 19.71 2.66
C GLN A 312 1.27 20.68 1.53
N ASP A 313 2.55 20.66 1.12
CA ASP A 313 3.05 21.51 0.04
C ASP A 313 2.45 21.12 -1.33
N GLU A 314 2.20 19.83 -1.55
CA GLU A 314 1.58 19.32 -2.75
C GLU A 314 0.09 19.69 -2.85
N LEU A 315 -0.64 19.77 -1.73
CA LEU A 315 -2.04 20.25 -1.72
C LEU A 315 -2.15 21.69 -2.22
N GLY A 316 -1.14 22.53 -1.99
CA GLY A 316 -1.07 23.89 -2.51
C GLY A 316 -0.83 23.96 -4.02
N ARG A 317 -0.39 22.87 -4.65
CA ARG A 317 -0.06 22.77 -6.09
C ARG A 317 -0.37 21.36 -6.63
N PRO A 318 -1.63 20.90 -6.55
CA PRO A 318 -1.96 19.48 -6.74
C PRO A 318 -1.74 19.02 -8.19
N VAL A 319 -1.95 19.90 -9.18
CA VAL A 319 -1.69 19.60 -10.60
C VAL A 319 -0.20 19.37 -10.84
N GLU A 320 0.66 20.27 -10.34
CA GLU A 320 2.13 20.14 -10.46
C GLU A 320 2.62 18.85 -9.79
N ALA A 321 2.07 18.51 -8.60
CA ALA A 321 2.41 17.29 -7.89
C ALA A 321 2.05 16.02 -8.69
N LEU A 322 0.85 15.97 -9.29
CA LEU A 322 0.42 14.84 -10.13
C LEU A 322 1.27 14.72 -11.41
N GLU A 323 1.64 15.84 -12.04
CA GLU A 323 2.52 15.87 -13.20
C GLU A 323 3.92 15.34 -12.86
N ALA A 324 4.49 15.80 -11.75
CA ALA A 324 5.78 15.32 -11.24
C ALA A 324 5.73 13.82 -10.92
N ARG A 325 4.65 13.35 -10.31
CA ARG A 325 4.46 11.94 -9.98
C ARG A 325 4.33 11.06 -11.21
N LEU A 326 3.62 11.52 -12.24
CA LEU A 326 3.52 10.82 -13.52
C LEU A 326 4.88 10.72 -14.22
N ALA A 327 5.70 11.78 -14.15
CA ALA A 327 7.06 11.76 -14.68
C ALA A 327 7.96 10.76 -13.90
N ALA A 328 7.88 10.77 -12.57
CA ALA A 328 8.62 9.85 -11.72
C ALA A 328 8.20 8.38 -11.92
N ALA A 329 6.90 8.12 -12.06
CA ALA A 329 6.36 6.79 -12.36
C ALA A 329 6.92 6.26 -13.71
N ARG A 330 6.93 7.08 -14.76
CA ARG A 330 7.52 6.71 -16.06
C ARG A 330 9.01 6.42 -15.98
N ALA A 331 9.76 7.24 -15.23
CA ALA A 331 11.19 7.01 -15.02
C ALA A 331 11.45 5.70 -14.26
N THR A 332 10.65 5.44 -13.22
CA THR A 332 10.71 4.20 -12.43
C THR A 332 10.39 2.98 -13.29
N ARG A 333 9.33 3.03 -14.10
CA ARG A 333 8.98 1.98 -15.05
C ARG A 333 10.15 1.62 -15.98
N ALA A 334 10.78 2.64 -16.59
CA ALA A 334 11.92 2.44 -17.49
C ALA A 334 13.15 1.86 -16.77
N ARG A 335 13.40 2.28 -15.52
CA ARG A 335 14.45 1.71 -14.67
C ARG A 335 14.18 0.22 -14.40
N LEU A 336 12.97 -0.14 -13.97
CA LEU A 336 12.60 -1.53 -13.68
C LEU A 336 12.68 -2.43 -14.93
N GLU A 337 12.32 -1.93 -16.11
CA GLU A 337 12.52 -2.67 -17.36
C GLU A 337 14.00 -2.95 -17.63
N THR A 338 14.86 -1.97 -17.36
CA THR A 338 16.32 -2.12 -17.51
C THR A 338 16.88 -3.11 -16.49
N GLU A 339 16.47 -3.00 -15.23
CA GLU A 339 16.90 -3.90 -14.14
C GLU A 339 16.44 -5.33 -14.39
N ARG A 340 15.19 -5.52 -14.81
CA ARG A 340 14.67 -6.83 -15.21
C ARG A 340 15.45 -7.42 -16.39
N ALA A 341 15.75 -6.63 -17.41
CA ALA A 341 16.55 -7.07 -18.54
C ALA A 341 17.97 -7.48 -18.11
N ASN A 342 18.61 -6.67 -17.25
CA ASN A 342 19.91 -6.98 -16.67
C ASN A 342 19.87 -8.25 -15.81
N GLN A 343 18.81 -8.47 -15.04
CA GLN A 343 18.69 -9.68 -14.24
C GLN A 343 18.61 -10.95 -15.11
N ARG A 344 17.95 -10.86 -16.28
CA ARG A 344 17.91 -11.96 -17.25
C ARG A 344 19.27 -12.26 -17.87
N THR A 345 20.15 -11.26 -18.03
CA THR A 345 21.52 -11.52 -18.51
C THR A 345 22.32 -12.31 -17.47
N TRP A 346 22.13 -12.05 -16.18
CA TRP A 346 22.77 -12.83 -15.11
C TRP A 346 22.31 -14.28 -15.04
N MET A 347 21.06 -14.57 -15.39
CA MET A 347 20.61 -15.95 -15.55
C MET A 347 21.41 -16.68 -16.65
N ALA A 348 21.65 -16.03 -17.80
CA ALA A 348 22.45 -16.59 -18.88
C ALA A 348 23.93 -16.79 -18.48
N VAL A 349 24.45 -15.94 -17.58
CA VAL A 349 25.79 -16.13 -16.99
C VAL A 349 25.83 -17.42 -16.15
N ALA A 350 24.81 -17.69 -15.33
CA ALA A 350 24.73 -18.95 -14.59
C ALA A 350 24.65 -20.17 -15.52
N ASP A 351 23.83 -20.08 -16.59
CA ASP A 351 23.73 -21.13 -17.63
C ASP A 351 25.07 -21.40 -18.34
N HIS A 352 25.88 -20.36 -18.55
CA HIS A 352 27.22 -20.47 -19.11
C HIS A 352 28.16 -21.27 -18.21
N PHE A 353 28.18 -21.00 -16.90
CA PHE A 353 29.02 -21.75 -15.95
C PHE A 353 28.60 -23.21 -15.80
N GLU A 354 27.30 -23.50 -15.91
CA GLU A 354 26.79 -24.86 -15.94
C GLU A 354 27.27 -25.61 -17.20
N SER A 355 27.17 -24.98 -18.38
CA SER A 355 27.45 -25.65 -19.65
C SER A 355 28.93 -25.69 -20.05
N GLN A 356 29.69 -24.61 -19.86
CA GLN A 356 31.08 -24.49 -20.30
C GLN A 356 32.08 -24.91 -19.21
N HIS A 357 31.76 -24.62 -17.95
CA HIS A 357 32.64 -24.91 -16.81
C HIS A 357 32.21 -26.15 -16.01
N LEU A 358 31.12 -26.80 -16.44
CA LEU A 358 30.55 -27.99 -15.79
C LEU A 358 30.30 -27.78 -14.30
N THR A 359 29.98 -26.54 -13.92
CA THR A 359 29.59 -26.22 -12.55
C THR A 359 28.26 -26.91 -12.27
N PRO A 360 28.13 -27.70 -11.18
CA PRO A 360 26.91 -28.44 -10.93
C PRO A 360 25.69 -27.51 -10.80
N ALA A 361 24.61 -27.82 -11.53
CA ALA A 361 23.40 -27.00 -11.60
C ALA A 361 22.77 -26.77 -10.21
N GLU A 362 22.90 -27.74 -9.31
CA GLU A 362 22.42 -27.66 -7.94
C GLU A 362 23.06 -26.52 -7.14
N ASN A 363 24.27 -26.06 -7.50
CA ASN A 363 24.93 -24.94 -6.84
C ASN A 363 24.23 -23.60 -7.17
N PHE A 364 23.54 -23.50 -8.30
CA PHE A 364 22.81 -22.29 -8.70
C PHE A 364 21.33 -22.29 -8.31
N ARG A 365 20.80 -23.36 -7.70
CA ARG A 365 19.37 -23.52 -7.45
C ARG A 365 18.76 -22.34 -6.67
N ALA A 366 19.39 -21.94 -5.57
CA ALA A 366 18.93 -20.81 -4.76
C ALA A 366 18.96 -19.48 -5.55
N LEU A 367 20.04 -19.23 -6.29
CA LEU A 367 20.20 -18.02 -7.10
C LEU A 367 19.19 -17.96 -8.26
N ARG A 368 18.92 -19.09 -8.93
CA ARG A 368 17.88 -19.19 -9.98
C ARG A 368 16.49 -18.90 -9.41
N ALA A 369 16.14 -19.49 -8.27
CA ALA A 369 14.88 -19.21 -7.60
C ALA A 369 14.76 -17.73 -7.22
N GLN A 370 15.83 -17.12 -6.72
CA GLN A 370 15.87 -15.69 -6.42
C GLN A 370 15.65 -14.83 -7.67
N PHE A 371 16.28 -15.19 -8.80
CA PHE A 371 16.07 -14.49 -10.06
C PHE A 371 14.64 -14.68 -10.59
N GLU A 372 14.09 -15.88 -10.58
CA GLU A 372 12.70 -16.11 -11.00
C GLU A 372 11.72 -15.29 -10.17
N GLN A 373 11.91 -15.26 -8.84
CA GLN A 373 11.14 -14.42 -7.93
C GLN A 373 11.29 -12.93 -8.28
N SER A 374 12.51 -12.47 -8.55
CA SER A 374 12.78 -11.07 -8.88
C SER A 374 12.21 -10.68 -10.26
N ASP A 375 12.21 -11.56 -11.27
CA ASP A 375 11.56 -11.27 -12.58
C ASP A 375 10.04 -11.16 -12.44
N ALA A 376 9.44 -12.06 -11.65
CA ALA A 376 8.02 -12.00 -11.33
C ALA A 376 7.68 -10.71 -10.57
N ALA A 377 8.51 -10.34 -9.59
CA ALA A 377 8.38 -9.11 -8.83
C ALA A 377 8.45 -7.87 -9.72
N TYR A 378 9.48 -7.74 -10.57
CA TYR A 378 9.59 -6.64 -11.54
C TYR A 378 8.42 -6.59 -12.50
N THR A 379 7.94 -7.74 -13.00
CA THR A 379 6.79 -7.79 -13.90
C THR A 379 5.56 -7.17 -13.25
N ALA A 380 5.31 -7.53 -12.01
CA ALA A 380 4.13 -7.08 -11.30
C ALA A 380 4.26 -5.63 -10.82
N GLU A 381 5.45 -5.17 -10.44
CA GLU A 381 5.72 -3.76 -10.13
C GLU A 381 5.56 -2.86 -11.37
N ILE A 382 6.04 -3.28 -12.54
CA ILE A 382 5.80 -2.57 -13.81
C ILE A 382 4.30 -2.45 -14.08
N ALA A 383 3.54 -3.53 -13.91
CA ALA A 383 2.09 -3.51 -14.10
C ALA A 383 1.38 -2.58 -13.09
N ALA A 384 1.83 -2.56 -11.84
CA ALA A 384 1.31 -1.65 -10.82
C ALA A 384 1.60 -0.18 -11.17
N ILE A 385 2.80 0.13 -11.67
CA ILE A 385 3.17 1.48 -12.12
C ILE A 385 2.37 1.91 -13.36
N ASP A 386 2.06 0.98 -14.26
CA ASP A 386 1.21 1.25 -15.43
C ASP A 386 -0.22 1.61 -14.99
N ASP A 387 -0.81 0.86 -14.06
CA ASP A 387 -2.13 1.16 -13.49
C ASP A 387 -2.13 2.51 -12.73
N LEU A 388 -1.13 2.72 -11.87
CA LEU A 388 -0.93 3.98 -11.16
C LEU A 388 -0.83 5.17 -12.13
N SER A 389 -0.02 5.03 -13.19
CA SER A 389 0.16 6.07 -14.22
C SER A 389 -1.16 6.39 -14.93
N ALA A 390 -1.99 5.38 -15.19
CA ALA A 390 -3.31 5.56 -15.78
C ALA A 390 -4.26 6.30 -14.82
N GLN A 391 -4.28 5.95 -13.53
CA GLN A 391 -5.10 6.60 -12.52
C GLN A 391 -4.70 8.07 -12.31
N VAL A 392 -3.40 8.34 -12.15
CA VAL A 392 -2.86 9.72 -12.03
C VAL A 392 -3.20 10.53 -13.28
N SER A 393 -3.01 9.97 -14.47
CA SER A 393 -3.36 10.64 -15.74
C SER A 393 -4.85 10.95 -15.84
N ALA A 394 -5.72 10.03 -15.39
CA ALA A 394 -7.17 10.25 -15.40
C ALA A 394 -7.56 11.39 -14.45
N VAL A 395 -7.00 11.43 -13.24
CA VAL A 395 -7.23 12.52 -12.27
C VAL A 395 -6.73 13.85 -12.81
N LEU A 396 -5.51 13.88 -13.35
CA LEU A 396 -4.93 15.06 -13.98
C LEU A 396 -5.80 15.57 -15.13
N GLY A 397 -6.29 14.67 -15.99
CA GLY A 397 -7.21 14.99 -17.07
C GLY A 397 -8.52 15.62 -16.59
N ARG A 398 -9.07 15.16 -15.45
CA ARG A 398 -10.24 15.80 -14.82
C ARG A 398 -9.94 17.21 -14.33
N PHE A 399 -8.82 17.42 -13.62
CA PHE A 399 -8.39 18.76 -13.19
C PHE A 399 -8.22 19.70 -14.39
N GLN A 400 -7.64 19.22 -15.49
CA GLN A 400 -7.42 20.02 -16.70
C GLN A 400 -8.73 20.34 -17.43
N ALA A 401 -9.69 19.41 -17.46
CA ALA A 401 -10.99 19.58 -18.11
C ALA A 401 -11.99 20.44 -17.31
N GLU A 402 -11.82 20.55 -15.98
CA GLU A 402 -12.65 21.39 -15.12
C GLU A 402 -12.49 22.88 -15.49
N GLN A 403 -13.56 23.51 -15.97
CA GLN A 403 -13.52 24.88 -16.50
C GLN A 403 -13.20 25.92 -15.43
N ASP A 404 -13.75 25.76 -14.23
CA ASP A 404 -13.64 26.73 -13.13
C ASP A 404 -12.57 26.34 -12.10
N LYS A 405 -11.86 25.22 -12.32
CA LYS A 405 -10.82 24.70 -11.43
C LYS A 405 -11.28 24.57 -9.97
N THR A 406 -12.56 24.26 -9.75
CA THR A 406 -13.14 24.19 -8.40
C THR A 406 -12.43 23.18 -7.50
N SER A 407 -12.13 21.98 -8.03
CA SER A 407 -11.40 20.95 -7.28
C SER A 407 -9.99 21.42 -6.91
N GLU A 408 -9.28 22.07 -7.84
CA GLU A 408 -7.94 22.59 -7.59
C GLU A 408 -7.95 23.71 -6.55
N ARG A 409 -8.87 24.68 -6.69
CA ARG A 409 -9.03 25.77 -5.72
C ARG A 409 -9.41 25.27 -4.34
N TYR A 410 -10.23 24.22 -4.26
CA TYR A 410 -10.59 23.59 -2.99
C TYR A 410 -9.35 23.02 -2.28
N LEU A 411 -8.55 22.18 -2.96
CA LEU A 411 -7.34 21.60 -2.37
C LEU A 411 -6.32 22.67 -1.97
N ARG A 412 -6.12 23.68 -2.83
CA ARG A 412 -5.25 24.83 -2.52
C ARG A 412 -5.71 25.59 -1.28
N GLY A 413 -7.02 25.84 -1.14
CA GLY A 413 -7.57 26.49 0.05
C GLY A 413 -7.44 25.62 1.30
N ALA A 414 -7.60 24.30 1.18
CA ALA A 414 -7.42 23.37 2.27
C ALA A 414 -5.95 23.26 2.72
N ALA A 415 -4.98 23.48 1.82
CA ALA A 415 -3.55 23.50 2.14
C ALA A 415 -3.13 24.60 3.14
N GLU A 416 -4.01 25.53 3.48
CA GLU A 416 -3.75 26.54 4.52
C GLU A 416 -4.54 26.26 5.82
N HIS A 417 -5.29 25.16 5.86
CA HIS A 417 -6.18 24.86 6.98
C HIS A 417 -5.38 24.42 8.23
N PRO A 418 -5.65 25.01 9.43
CA PRO A 418 -4.91 24.68 10.65
C PRO A 418 -4.94 23.21 11.06
N LEU A 419 -5.99 22.47 10.66
CA LEU A 419 -6.13 21.04 10.95
C LEU A 419 -4.92 20.21 10.49
N PHE A 420 -4.28 20.56 9.36
CA PHE A 420 -3.12 19.80 8.88
C PHE A 420 -1.86 20.08 9.70
N ALA A 421 -1.71 21.29 10.23
CA ALA A 421 -0.66 21.58 11.21
C ALA A 421 -0.90 20.82 12.53
N ASP A 422 -2.16 20.64 12.92
CA ASP A 422 -2.51 19.82 14.09
C ASP A 422 -2.23 18.34 13.84
N LEU A 423 -2.56 17.83 12.65
CA LEU A 423 -2.29 16.46 12.22
C LEU A 423 -0.79 16.16 12.16
N GLN A 424 0.02 17.09 11.63
CA GLN A 424 1.48 16.96 11.63
C GLN A 424 2.03 16.86 13.05
N ARG A 425 1.58 17.73 13.98
CA ARG A 425 2.04 17.67 15.37
C ARG A 425 1.68 16.36 16.06
N GLU A 426 0.52 15.80 15.73
CA GLU A 426 0.10 14.49 16.23
C GLU A 426 0.98 13.36 15.66
N ALA A 427 1.21 13.36 14.34
CA ALA A 427 2.07 12.38 13.69
C ALA A 427 3.51 12.44 14.26
N ASP A 428 4.05 13.64 14.44
CA ASP A 428 5.37 13.84 15.05
C ASP A 428 5.40 13.32 16.49
N ALA A 429 4.37 13.58 17.29
CA ALA A 429 4.27 13.09 18.66
C ALA A 429 4.24 11.55 18.71
N ASN A 430 3.40 10.92 17.87
CA ASN A 430 3.30 9.47 17.78
C ASN A 430 4.63 8.84 17.30
N LEU A 431 5.31 9.47 16.33
CA LEU A 431 6.62 9.03 15.87
C LEU A 431 7.67 9.12 16.98
N GLN A 432 7.72 10.22 17.73
CA GLN A 432 8.67 10.36 18.84
C GLN A 432 8.41 9.35 19.96
N GLU A 433 7.15 9.09 20.29
CA GLU A 433 6.76 8.07 21.26
C GLU A 433 7.17 6.67 20.79
N LEU A 434 6.92 6.34 19.52
CA LEU A 434 7.30 5.06 18.96
C LEU A 434 8.82 4.86 18.95
N LEU A 435 9.57 5.87 18.51
CA LEU A 435 11.04 5.86 18.55
C LEU A 435 11.56 5.69 19.99
N ALA A 436 10.91 6.31 20.98
CA ALA A 436 11.30 6.15 22.38
C ALA A 436 11.10 4.70 22.86
N HIS A 437 9.99 4.07 22.50
CA HIS A 437 9.73 2.66 22.82
C HIS A 437 10.72 1.72 22.13
N VAL A 438 10.96 1.90 20.83
CA VAL A 438 11.92 1.08 20.06
C VAL A 438 13.32 1.18 20.65
N ARG A 439 13.79 2.40 20.94
CA ARG A 439 15.10 2.62 21.57
C ARG A 439 15.19 1.99 22.96
N ALA A 440 14.15 2.10 23.78
CA ALA A 440 14.12 1.53 25.13
C ALA A 440 14.16 -0.01 25.11
N ALA A 441 13.55 -0.63 24.10
CA ALA A 441 13.59 -2.08 23.90
C ALA A 441 14.92 -2.57 23.33
N GLY A 442 15.73 -1.69 22.73
CA GLY A 442 16.95 -2.06 22.01
C GLY A 442 16.70 -2.85 20.72
N ALA A 443 15.47 -2.81 20.20
CA ALA A 443 15.05 -3.54 19.02
C ALA A 443 15.70 -2.98 17.75
N ARG A 444 16.12 -3.87 16.86
CA ARG A 444 16.74 -3.53 15.57
C ARG A 444 15.96 -4.15 14.40
N PRO A 445 16.01 -3.52 13.21
CA PRO A 445 15.43 -4.12 12.00
C PRO A 445 16.03 -5.50 11.69
N GLU A 446 17.29 -5.72 12.05
CA GLU A 446 18.05 -6.94 11.74
C GLU A 446 17.97 -8.00 12.83
N ASP A 447 17.11 -7.84 13.84
CA ASP A 447 16.87 -8.87 14.85
C ASP A 447 16.06 -10.03 14.23
N GLU A 448 16.68 -10.70 13.26
CA GLU A 448 16.24 -11.99 12.75
C GLU A 448 16.32 -13.01 13.87
N SER A 449 15.30 -13.85 13.99
CA SER A 449 15.34 -14.93 14.96
C SER A 449 16.52 -15.88 14.68
N PRO A 450 17.18 -16.43 15.71
CA PRO A 450 18.26 -17.39 15.50
C PRO A 450 17.85 -18.58 14.63
N GLU A 451 16.56 -18.94 14.66
CA GLU A 451 16.00 -19.99 13.83
C GLU A 451 15.92 -19.60 12.35
N ALA A 452 15.39 -18.41 12.04
CA ALA A 452 15.34 -17.92 10.67
C ALA A 452 16.75 -17.76 10.08
N ALA A 453 17.70 -17.24 10.87
CA ALA A 453 19.10 -17.14 10.47
C ALA A 453 19.72 -18.51 10.19
N ARG A 454 19.42 -19.53 11.01
CA ARG A 454 19.87 -20.92 10.80
C ARG A 454 19.27 -21.51 9.53
N LEU A 455 17.96 -21.40 9.32
CA LEU A 455 17.28 -21.93 8.14
C LEU A 455 17.80 -21.29 6.85
N ARG A 456 18.05 -19.97 6.89
CA ARG A 456 18.70 -19.24 5.80
C ARG A 456 20.10 -19.78 5.52
N ALA A 457 20.94 -19.93 6.55
CA ALA A 457 22.29 -20.47 6.40
C ALA A 457 22.31 -21.92 5.89
N GLU A 458 21.32 -22.73 6.25
CA GLU A 458 21.16 -24.09 5.75
C GLU A 458 20.74 -24.10 4.27
N TYR A 459 19.78 -23.25 3.88
CA TYR A 459 19.32 -23.12 2.50
C TYR A 459 20.46 -22.72 1.53
N TRP A 460 21.34 -21.82 1.96
CA TRP A 460 22.48 -21.32 1.16
C TRP A 460 23.72 -22.22 1.22
N ARG A 461 23.72 -23.32 1.99
CA ARG A 461 24.89 -24.18 2.12
C ARG A 461 25.24 -24.85 0.79
N GLY A 462 26.44 -24.56 0.28
CA GLY A 462 26.93 -25.09 -1.00
C GLY A 462 26.24 -24.47 -2.23
N GLN A 463 25.55 -23.34 -2.05
CA GLN A 463 24.99 -22.56 -3.14
C GLN A 463 25.96 -21.43 -3.52
N ILE A 464 26.01 -21.12 -4.81
CA ILE A 464 26.67 -19.93 -5.34
C ILE A 464 25.70 -18.75 -5.17
N ASP A 465 26.15 -17.72 -4.48
CA ASP A 465 25.41 -16.47 -4.34
C ASP A 465 25.72 -15.49 -5.49
N PHE A 466 25.02 -14.35 -5.51
CA PHE A 466 25.20 -13.37 -6.57
C PHE A 466 26.61 -12.75 -6.61
N PRO A 467 27.21 -12.30 -5.48
CA PRO A 467 28.60 -11.85 -5.47
C PRO A 467 29.60 -12.89 -6.00
N GLU A 468 29.42 -14.16 -5.66
CA GLU A 468 30.26 -15.24 -6.16
C GLU A 468 30.08 -15.45 -7.67
N LEU A 469 28.85 -15.46 -8.19
CA LEU A 469 28.60 -15.54 -9.64
C LEU A 469 29.24 -14.35 -10.38
N GLN A 470 29.14 -13.14 -9.84
CA GLN A 470 29.75 -11.96 -10.43
C GLN A 470 31.28 -12.09 -10.50
N ARG A 471 31.91 -12.55 -9.41
CA ARG A 471 33.36 -12.80 -9.39
C ARG A 471 33.74 -13.87 -10.41
N MET A 472 33.01 -14.99 -10.46
CA MET A 472 33.24 -16.05 -11.44
C MET A 472 33.19 -15.50 -12.87
N TYR A 473 32.17 -14.70 -13.18
CA TYR A 473 32.02 -14.04 -14.48
C TYR A 473 33.20 -13.14 -14.84
N GLU A 474 33.63 -12.28 -13.92
CA GLU A 474 34.75 -11.36 -14.13
C GLU A 474 36.07 -12.13 -14.38
N GLU A 475 36.31 -13.19 -13.61
CA GLU A 475 37.48 -14.06 -13.76
C GLU A 475 37.46 -14.83 -15.10
N ASP A 476 36.33 -15.44 -15.47
CA ASP A 476 36.21 -16.18 -16.73
C ASP A 476 36.31 -15.25 -17.94
N ARG A 477 35.71 -14.05 -17.88
CA ARG A 477 35.82 -13.07 -18.96
C ARG A 477 37.25 -12.58 -19.17
N ALA A 478 38.03 -12.46 -18.09
CA ALA A 478 39.44 -12.08 -18.17
C ALA A 478 40.32 -13.21 -18.72
N ALA A 479 40.11 -14.45 -18.26
CA ALA A 479 40.89 -15.61 -18.67
C ALA A 479 40.52 -16.14 -20.06
N HIS A 480 39.23 -16.07 -20.42
CA HIS A 480 38.63 -16.69 -21.60
C HIS A 480 37.70 -15.73 -22.35
N PRO A 481 38.21 -14.61 -22.91
CA PRO A 481 37.37 -13.59 -23.56
C PRO A 481 36.59 -14.11 -24.78
N GLY A 482 36.96 -15.27 -25.34
CA GLY A 482 36.23 -15.92 -26.45
C GLY A 482 34.91 -16.57 -26.04
N HIS A 483 34.70 -16.83 -24.75
CA HIS A 483 33.45 -17.38 -24.20
C HIS A 483 32.26 -16.40 -24.29
N TRP A 484 32.53 -15.10 -24.41
CA TRP A 484 31.55 -14.03 -24.22
C TRP A 484 31.37 -13.14 -25.46
N ARG A 485 31.73 -13.64 -26.66
CA ARG A 485 31.69 -12.90 -27.94
C ARG A 485 30.52 -13.27 -28.82
#